data_AF-A0A645FV67-F1
#
_entry.id   AF-A0A645FV67-F1
#
_cell.length_a   1.000
_cell.length_b   1.000
_cell.length_c   1.000
_cell.angle_alpha   90.00
_cell.angle_beta   90.00
_cell.angle_gamma   90.00
#
_symmetry.space_group_name_H-M   'P 1'
#
loop_
_entity.id
_entity.type
_entity.pdbx_description
1 polymer ?
#
loop_
_entity_poly.entity_id
_entity_poly.type
_entity_poly.pdbx_seq_one_letter_code
_entity_poly.pdbx_strand_id
1 'polypeptide(L)'
;MRGKFPEVRWFLHFHNTRGMALANMVAGLNAGIVRYDASLAGLGGCPFAPGASGNVASEDMLHMLSEMGIKTGIDLDKMIALARQLQQWVGHCTDSSVLRAGKNSDLISLSATKKQ
;
A
#
# COMPACT_ATOMS: atom_id res chain seq x y z
N MET A 1 17.93 -15.73 7.97
CA MET A 1 16.92 -15.67 9.04
C MET A 1 16.00 -16.88 9.03
N ARG A 2 15.11 -17.06 8.03
CA ARG A 2 14.17 -18.19 7.99
C ARG A 2 14.79 -19.58 8.14
N GLY A 3 15.85 -19.87 7.38
CA GLY A 3 16.53 -21.18 7.47
C GLY A 3 17.25 -21.42 8.81
N LYS A 4 17.53 -20.35 9.57
CA LYS A 4 18.22 -20.42 10.87
C LYS A 4 17.24 -20.50 12.04
N PHE A 5 16.02 -19.98 11.88
CA PHE A 5 14.97 -19.94 12.91
C PHE A 5 13.61 -20.35 12.31
N PRO A 6 13.42 -21.66 12.02
CA PRO A 6 12.22 -22.17 11.34
C PRO A 6 10.93 -22.06 12.17
N GLU A 7 11.04 -22.03 13.49
CA GLU A 7 9.94 -21.89 14.44
C GLU A 7 9.37 -20.46 14.51
N VAL A 8 10.14 -19.48 14.06
CA VAL A 8 9.75 -18.07 14.12
C VAL A 8 8.78 -17.74 12.98
N ARG A 9 7.64 -17.14 13.33
CA ARG A 9 6.74 -16.52 12.37
C ARG A 9 7.22 -15.11 12.06
N TRP A 10 7.70 -14.93 10.84
CA TRP A 10 8.21 -13.64 10.36
C TRP A 10 7.08 -12.77 9.82
N PHE A 11 7.12 -11.49 10.20
CA PHE A 11 6.31 -10.39 9.69
C PHE A 11 7.26 -9.30 9.22
N LEU A 12 6.95 -8.66 8.10
CA LEU A 12 7.72 -7.53 7.60
C LEU A 12 6.87 -6.26 7.67
N HIS A 13 7.40 -5.26 8.36
CA HIS A 13 6.80 -3.95 8.53
C HIS A 13 7.68 -2.91 7.85
N PHE A 14 7.21 -2.35 6.73
CA PHE A 14 7.97 -1.38 5.96
C PHE A 14 7.33 0.00 6.02
N HIS A 15 8.17 1.00 6.31
CA HIS A 15 7.84 2.40 6.07
C HIS A 15 8.16 2.77 4.64
N ASN A 16 7.36 3.67 4.07
CA ASN A 16 7.55 4.13 2.69
C ASN A 16 8.25 5.48 2.59
N THR A 17 8.92 5.92 3.66
CA THR A 17 9.64 7.21 3.78
C THR A 17 10.57 7.54 2.60
N ARG A 18 11.12 6.52 1.93
CA ARG A 18 12.02 6.65 0.77
C ARG A 18 11.48 5.97 -0.50
N GLY A 19 10.19 5.66 -0.56
CA GLY A 19 9.56 5.02 -1.73
C GLY A 19 9.94 3.56 -1.96
N MET A 20 10.55 2.89 -0.98
CA MET A 20 11.11 1.54 -1.15
C MET A 20 10.23 0.42 -0.58
N ALA A 21 9.09 0.72 0.05
CA ALA A 21 8.34 -0.29 0.79
C ALA A 21 7.81 -1.43 -0.10
N LEU A 22 7.23 -1.11 -1.26
CA LEU A 22 6.72 -2.10 -2.20
C LEU A 22 7.85 -2.94 -2.82
N ALA A 23 8.98 -2.32 -3.16
CA ALA A 23 10.16 -3.04 -3.66
C ALA A 23 10.69 -4.03 -2.61
N ASN A 24 10.77 -3.61 -1.34
CA ASN A 24 11.19 -4.47 -0.24
C ASN A 24 10.17 -5.58 0.04
N MET A 25 8.87 -5.31 -0.14
CA MET A 25 7.82 -6.32 -0.04
C MET A 25 8.00 -7.40 -1.12
N VAL A 26 8.24 -7.03 -2.38
CA VAL A 26 8.53 -7.99 -3.46
C VAL A 26 9.76 -8.84 -3.13
N ALA A 27 10.83 -8.23 -2.60
CA ALA A 27 12.00 -8.97 -2.15
C ALA A 27 11.67 -9.96 -1.01
N GLY A 28 10.81 -9.55 -0.07
CA GLY A 28 10.29 -10.41 0.99
C GLY A 28 9.48 -11.59 0.46
N LEU A 29 8.62 -11.35 -0.54
CA LEU A 29 7.80 -12.39 -1.19
C LEU A 29 8.71 -13.42 -1.87
N ASN A 30 9.75 -12.97 -2.56
CA ASN A 30 10.76 -13.84 -3.17
C ASN A 30 11.57 -14.65 -2.13
N ALA A 31 11.75 -14.11 -0.93
CA ALA A 31 12.32 -14.85 0.21
C ALA A 31 11.29 -15.76 0.92
N GLY A 32 10.07 -15.84 0.40
CA GLY A 32 8.95 -16.65 0.87
C GLY A 32 8.29 -16.14 2.15
N ILE A 33 8.41 -14.85 2.46
CA ILE A 33 7.65 -14.19 3.52
C ILE A 33 6.24 -13.87 3.01
N VAL A 34 5.22 -14.19 3.80
CA VAL A 34 3.80 -14.07 3.43
C VAL A 34 2.97 -13.22 4.41
N ARG A 35 3.62 -12.56 5.37
CA ARG A 35 2.94 -11.72 6.37
C ARG A 35 3.59 -10.34 6.39
N TYR A 36 2.77 -9.33 6.15
CA TYR A 36 3.20 -7.94 6.03
C TYR A 36 2.25 -7.05 6.81
N ASP A 37 2.82 -6.04 7.43
CA ASP A 37 2.07 -4.98 8.09
C ASP A 37 1.98 -3.77 7.17
N ALA A 38 0.88 -3.05 7.27
CA ALA A 38 0.57 -1.89 6.46
C ALA A 38 -0.34 -0.93 7.25
N SER A 39 -0.53 0.28 6.75
CA SER A 39 -1.51 1.22 7.32
C SER A 39 -2.48 1.69 6.26
N LEU A 40 -3.76 1.72 6.62
CA LEU A 40 -4.82 2.21 5.73
C LEU A 40 -4.55 3.67 5.36
N ALA A 41 -4.76 4.03 4.08
CA ALA A 41 -4.45 5.36 3.56
C ALA A 41 -2.95 5.72 3.65
N GLY A 42 -2.05 4.81 4.03
CA GLY A 42 -0.65 5.13 4.30
C GLY A 42 -0.44 5.95 5.57
N LEU A 43 -1.40 5.89 6.51
CA LEU A 43 -1.30 6.66 7.76
C LEU A 43 -0.05 6.31 8.57
N GLY A 44 0.35 7.30 9.36
CA GLY A 44 1.59 7.30 10.11
C GLY A 44 2.55 8.34 9.56
N GLY A 45 3.70 8.42 10.21
CA GLY A 45 4.67 9.48 9.98
C GLY A 45 5.48 9.65 11.26
N CYS A 46 6.75 10.02 11.13
CA CYS A 46 7.57 10.24 12.30
C CYS A 46 7.31 11.66 12.83
N PRO A 47 6.85 11.83 14.08
CA PRO A 47 6.69 13.17 14.66
C PRO A 47 8.01 13.94 14.74
N PHE A 48 9.15 13.25 14.61
CA PHE A 48 10.50 13.83 14.65
C PHE A 48 11.12 14.09 13.25
N ALA A 49 10.49 13.65 12.16
CA ALA A 49 11.00 13.87 10.80
C ALA A 49 9.92 14.53 9.91
N PRO A 50 9.91 15.87 9.81
CA PRO A 50 8.96 16.60 8.97
C PRO A 50 9.03 16.13 7.52
N GLY A 51 7.90 15.71 6.96
CA GLY A 51 7.79 15.24 5.56
C GLY A 51 8.21 13.79 5.33
N ALA A 52 8.60 13.04 6.37
CA ALA A 52 8.78 11.60 6.23
C ALA A 52 7.42 10.92 6.01
N SER A 53 7.20 10.36 4.81
CA SER A 53 6.03 9.52 4.58
C SER A 53 6.00 8.35 5.55
N GLY A 54 4.78 7.96 5.91
CA GLY A 54 4.50 7.00 6.96
C GLY A 54 4.73 5.54 6.57
N ASN A 55 3.82 4.70 7.04
CA ASN A 55 3.78 3.30 6.65
C ASN A 55 3.47 3.17 5.16
N VAL A 56 3.75 2.00 4.60
CA VAL A 56 3.19 1.64 3.30
C VAL A 56 1.65 1.63 3.38
N ALA A 57 1.00 2.18 2.35
CA ALA A 57 -0.46 2.19 2.25
C ALA A 57 -0.99 0.79 1.95
N SER A 58 -1.96 0.33 2.75
CA SER A 58 -2.56 -1.00 2.59
C SER A 58 -3.13 -1.21 1.19
N GLU A 59 -3.85 -0.23 0.66
CA GLU A 59 -4.45 -0.27 -0.68
C GLU A 59 -3.41 -0.27 -1.81
N ASP A 60 -2.26 0.37 -1.63
CA ASP A 60 -1.17 0.31 -2.60
C ASP A 60 -0.54 -1.10 -2.65
N MET A 61 -0.36 -1.74 -1.48
CA MET A 61 0.09 -3.14 -1.42
C MET A 61 -0.93 -4.09 -2.02
N LEU A 62 -2.20 -3.93 -1.68
CA LEU A 62 -3.27 -4.79 -2.18
C LEU A 62 -3.45 -4.65 -3.68
N HIS A 63 -3.33 -3.43 -4.22
CA HIS A 63 -3.33 -3.20 -5.66
C HIS A 63 -2.15 -3.91 -6.32
N MET A 64 -0.91 -3.70 -5.84
CA MET A 64 0.27 -4.40 -6.36
C MET A 64 0.10 -5.94 -6.32
N LEU A 65 -0.35 -6.50 -5.21
CA LEU A 65 -0.56 -7.94 -5.07
C LEU A 65 -1.63 -8.46 -6.03
N SER A 66 -2.71 -7.71 -6.22
CA SER A 66 -3.76 -8.02 -7.20
C SER A 66 -3.20 -8.07 -8.62
N GLU A 67 -2.39 -7.08 -9.01
CA GLU A 67 -1.74 -7.05 -10.33
C GLU A 67 -0.72 -8.18 -10.53
N MET A 68 -0.09 -8.65 -9.45
CA MET A 68 0.79 -9.81 -9.45
C MET A 68 0.02 -11.15 -9.44
N GLY A 69 -1.32 -11.13 -9.38
CA GLY A 69 -2.16 -12.33 -9.28
C GLY A 69 -2.10 -13.04 -7.91
N ILE A 70 -1.62 -12.35 -6.87
CA ILE A 70 -1.49 -12.90 -5.51
C ILE A 70 -2.78 -12.62 -4.73
N LYS A 71 -3.43 -13.69 -4.27
CA LYS A 71 -4.67 -13.59 -3.49
C LYS A 71 -4.38 -13.28 -2.02
N THR A 72 -5.03 -12.25 -1.50
CA THR A 72 -4.97 -11.86 -0.08
C THR A 72 -6.25 -12.19 0.69
N GLY A 73 -7.36 -12.40 -0.02
CA GLY A 73 -8.70 -12.53 0.58
C GLY A 73 -9.31 -11.19 1.01
N ILE A 74 -8.67 -10.07 0.69
CA ILE A 74 -9.15 -8.73 1.01
C ILE A 74 -9.75 -8.09 -0.24
N ASP A 75 -10.93 -7.47 -0.08
CA ASP A 75 -11.64 -6.74 -1.12
C ASP A 75 -10.99 -5.37 -1.33
N LEU A 76 -10.27 -5.21 -2.45
CA LEU A 76 -9.52 -3.98 -2.76
C LEU A 76 -10.45 -2.77 -2.90
N ASP A 77 -11.63 -2.92 -3.50
CA ASP A 77 -12.54 -1.79 -3.73
C ASP A 77 -13.11 -1.27 -2.41
N LYS A 78 -13.48 -2.18 -1.49
CA LYS A 78 -13.89 -1.79 -0.13
C LYS A 78 -12.75 -1.13 0.63
N MET A 79 -11.51 -1.60 0.47
CA MET A 79 -10.35 -0.99 1.11
C MET A 79 -10.09 0.42 0.60
N ILE A 80 -10.15 0.65 -0.72
CA ILE A 80 -10.01 1.98 -1.32
C ILE A 80 -11.11 2.90 -0.83
N ALA A 81 -12.37 2.45 -0.81
CA ALA A 81 -13.50 3.24 -0.32
C ALA A 81 -13.31 3.65 1.15
N LEU A 82 -12.89 2.72 2.01
CA LEU A 82 -12.61 3.00 3.41
C LEU A 82 -11.41 3.96 3.59
N ALA A 83 -10.35 3.78 2.81
CA ALA A 83 -9.19 4.67 2.84
C ALA A 83 -9.56 6.11 2.42
N ARG A 84 -10.47 6.30 1.46
CA ARG A 84 -11.01 7.62 1.10
C ARG A 84 -11.79 8.26 2.26
N GLN A 85 -12.63 7.49 2.96
CA GLN A 85 -13.35 8.00 4.14
C GLN A 85 -12.39 8.41 5.26
N LEU A 86 -11.37 7.59 5.51
CA LEU A 86 -10.36 7.89 6.52
C LEU A 86 -9.59 9.18 6.21
N GLN A 87 -9.20 9.39 4.94
CA GLN A 87 -8.55 10.62 4.51
C GLN A 87 -9.42 11.87 4.80
N GLN A 88 -10.74 11.77 4.63
CA GLN A 88 -11.68 12.85 4.98
C GLN A 88 -11.73 13.11 6.49
N TRP A 89 -11.75 12.05 7.31
CA TRP A 89 -11.78 12.20 8.77
C TRP A 89 -10.50 12.82 9.35
N VAL A 90 -9.35 12.46 8.79
CA VAL A 90 -8.06 12.99 9.23
C VAL A 90 -7.86 14.43 8.74
N GLY A 91 -8.55 14.85 7.67
CA GLY A 91 -8.59 16.24 7.22
C GLY A 91 -7.37 16.68 6.42
N HIS A 92 -6.51 15.75 5.98
CA HIS A 92 -5.39 16.04 5.10
C HIS A 92 -5.17 14.91 4.08
N CYS A 93 -4.52 15.24 2.96
CA CYS A 93 -4.11 14.25 1.97
C CYS A 93 -3.15 13.22 2.58
N THR A 94 -3.16 12.02 2.02
CA THR A 94 -2.27 10.93 2.43
C THR A 94 -1.41 10.45 1.26
N ASP A 95 -0.40 9.63 1.54
CA ASP A 95 0.63 9.24 0.56
C ASP A 95 0.25 8.06 -0.34
N SER A 96 -0.99 7.56 -0.27
CA SER A 96 -1.44 6.48 -1.15
C SER A 96 -1.45 6.93 -2.61
N SER A 97 -0.85 6.10 -3.46
CA SER A 97 -0.84 6.28 -4.91
C SER A 97 -2.19 5.88 -5.51
N VAL A 98 -2.80 4.78 -5.03
CA VAL A 98 -4.11 4.31 -5.49
C VAL A 98 -5.23 5.28 -5.15
N LEU A 99 -5.20 5.94 -3.98
CA LEU A 99 -6.19 6.97 -3.67
C LEU A 99 -6.15 8.15 -4.64
N ARG A 100 -4.93 8.54 -5.06
CA ARG A 100 -4.69 9.66 -5.97
C ARG A 100 -5.01 9.31 -7.43
N ALA A 101 -4.61 8.12 -7.89
CA ALA A 101 -4.65 7.75 -9.31
C ALA A 101 -5.79 6.80 -9.68
N GLY A 102 -6.37 6.09 -8.72
CA GLY A 102 -7.25 4.94 -8.99
C GLY A 102 -6.46 3.67 -9.30
N LYS A 103 -7.20 2.59 -9.57
CA LYS A 103 -6.65 1.33 -10.09
C LYS A 103 -6.33 1.49 -11.59
N ASN A 104 -5.47 0.64 -12.12
CA ASN A 104 -5.21 0.60 -13.58
C ASN A 104 -6.45 0.20 -14.42
N SER A 105 -7.43 -0.48 -13.81
CA SER A 105 -8.69 -0.86 -14.43
C SER A 105 -9.74 0.25 -14.42
N ASP A 106 -9.47 1.37 -13.75
CA ASP A 106 -10.34 2.54 -13.74
C ASP A 106 -10.15 3.33 -15.05
N LEU A 107 -10.72 2.80 -16.13
CA LEU A 107 -10.58 3.37 -17.48
C LEU A 107 -11.40 4.65 -17.65
N ILE A 108 -10.79 5.67 -18.23
CA ILE A 108 -11.48 6.90 -18.63
C ILE A 108 -11.95 6.76 -20.08
N SER A 109 -13.20 7.14 -20.36
CA SER A 109 -13.69 7.22 -21.74
C SER A 109 -12.86 8.21 -22.57
N LEU A 110 -12.41 7.81 -23.76
CA LEU A 110 -11.66 8.66 -24.70
C LEU A 110 -12.42 9.95 -25.10
N SER A 111 -13.74 9.97 -24.94
CA SER A 111 -14.56 11.17 -25.17
C SER A 111 -14.43 12.23 -24.07
N ALA A 112 -13.96 11.86 -22.88
CA ALA A 112 -13.80 12.75 -21.72
C ALA A 112 -12.43 13.47 -21.69
N THR A 113 -11.48 13.09 -22.54
CA THR A 113 -10.09 13.57 -22.51
C THR A 113 -9.89 14.96 -23.14
N LYS A 114 -10.95 15.61 -23.65
CA LYS A 114 -10.89 17.01 -24.12
C LYS A 114 -11.03 17.98 -22.94
N LYS A 115 -10.00 18.07 -22.09
CA LYS A 115 -9.66 19.25 -21.26
C LYS A 115 -8.47 18.91 -20.34
N GLN A 116 -7.27 19.00 -20.89
CA GLN A 116 -6.07 19.41 -20.16
C GLN A 116 -5.25 20.30 -21.11
#